data_AF-A0A0N7L978-F1
#
_entry.id   AF-A0A0N7L978-F1
#
_cell.length_a   1.000
_cell.length_b   1.000
_cell.length_c   1.000
_cell.angle_alpha   90.00
_cell.angle_beta   90.00
_cell.angle_gamma   90.00
#
_symmetry.space_group_name_H-M   'P 1'
#
loop_
_entity.id
_entity.type
_entity.pdbx_description
1 polymer ?
#
loop_
_entity_poly.entity_id
_entity_poly.type
_entity_poly.pdbx_seq_one_letter_code
_entity_poly.pdbx_strand_id
1 'polypeptide(L)'
;MSVPDAPIKEIMKDIMEMSRGVQHPTRGLFLRHYMSGATRDYLPVGSDMGSGGNLQDSIGFVLTNFIEMNKLWVRLQHQGHSRDREKREMERKELRILVGTNLVRLSQLDGVDLEMYRRIILPSILEQVVNCKDVIAQEYLMEVVIQVFPDEFHLRTLERPKTIVLRRYAGKRRRPGVD
;
A
#
# COMPACT_ATOMS: atom_id res chain seq x y z
N MET A 1 -19.65 -11.05 -4.49
CA MET A 1 -19.11 -11.73 -3.29
C MET A 1 -20.15 -11.92 -2.19
N SER A 2 -21.38 -11.42 -2.35
CA SER A 2 -22.47 -11.56 -1.37
C SER A 2 -23.24 -12.89 -1.46
N VAL A 3 -22.86 -13.78 -2.37
CA VAL A 3 -23.50 -15.09 -2.52
C VAL A 3 -22.84 -16.06 -1.51
N PRO A 4 -23.62 -16.84 -0.75
CA PRO A 4 -23.08 -17.88 0.14
C PRO A 4 -22.16 -18.85 -0.62
N ASP A 5 -21.07 -19.27 0.02
CA ASP A 5 -20.08 -20.22 -0.53
C ASP A 5 -19.37 -19.79 -1.83
N ALA A 6 -19.41 -18.50 -2.16
CA ALA A 6 -18.63 -17.98 -3.27
C ALA A 6 -17.12 -18.22 -3.05
N PRO A 7 -16.35 -18.61 -4.08
CA PRO A 7 -14.90 -18.80 -3.98
C PRO A 7 -14.19 -17.44 -3.94
N ILE A 8 -14.30 -16.72 -2.81
CA ILE A 8 -13.82 -15.35 -2.64
C ILE A 8 -12.34 -15.23 -3.00
N LYS A 9 -11.54 -16.20 -2.57
CA LYS A 9 -10.09 -16.25 -2.85
C LYS A 9 -9.78 -16.26 -4.34
N GLU A 10 -10.46 -17.11 -5.11
CA GLU A 10 -10.26 -17.25 -6.56
C GLU A 10 -10.72 -15.99 -7.28
N ILE A 11 -11.90 -15.48 -6.94
CA ILE A 11 -12.44 -14.25 -7.51
C ILE A 11 -11.49 -13.06 -7.26
N MET A 12 -10.95 -12.93 -6.04
CA MET A 12 -9.99 -11.86 -5.72
C MET A 12 -8.70 -11.99 -6.53
N LYS A 13 -8.21 -13.21 -6.72
CA LYS A 13 -7.02 -13.47 -7.54
C LYS A 13 -7.27 -13.12 -9.01
N ASP A 14 -8.38 -13.56 -9.58
CA ASP A 14 -8.76 -13.27 -10.97
C ASP A 14 -8.93 -11.78 -11.20
N ILE A 15 -9.62 -11.07 -10.29
CA ILE A 15 -9.78 -9.61 -10.35
C ILE A 15 -8.41 -8.93 -10.37
N MET A 16 -7.45 -9.39 -9.56
CA MET A 16 -6.10 -8.84 -9.53
C MET A 16 -5.31 -9.12 -10.81
N GLU A 17 -5.45 -10.32 -11.37
CA GLU A 17 -4.83 -10.72 -12.64
C GLU A 17 -5.37 -9.90 -13.81
N MET A 18 -6.70 -9.80 -13.93
CA MET A 18 -7.35 -9.03 -14.99
C MET A 18 -7.06 -7.53 -14.87
N SER A 19 -6.95 -7.00 -13.65
CA SER A 19 -6.57 -5.60 -13.43
C SER A 19 -5.15 -5.25 -13.90
N ARG A 20 -4.28 -6.24 -14.18
CA ARG A 20 -2.99 -5.99 -14.82
C ARG A 20 -3.13 -5.56 -16.29
N GLY A 21 -4.27 -5.79 -16.93
CA GLY A 21 -4.53 -5.33 -18.29
C GLY A 21 -4.55 -3.79 -18.43
N VAL A 22 -4.82 -3.06 -17.35
CA VAL A 22 -4.90 -1.59 -17.36
C VAL A 22 -3.55 -0.98 -16.98
N GLN A 23 -2.71 -0.73 -17.99
CA GLN A 23 -1.36 -0.17 -17.81
C GLN A 23 -1.31 1.37 -17.81
N HIS A 24 -2.40 2.04 -18.19
CA HIS A 24 -2.48 3.50 -18.14
C HIS A 24 -2.50 3.96 -16.68
N PRO A 25 -1.55 4.80 -16.21
CA PRO A 25 -1.39 5.10 -14.78
C PRO A 25 -2.64 5.63 -14.08
N THR A 26 -3.22 6.73 -14.57
CA THR A 26 -4.39 7.35 -13.93
C THR A 26 -5.59 6.40 -13.90
N ARG A 27 -5.94 5.81 -15.05
CA ARG A 27 -7.05 4.84 -15.17
C ARG A 27 -6.83 3.62 -14.26
N GLY A 28 -5.61 3.08 -14.23
CA GLY A 28 -5.27 1.93 -13.39
C GLY A 28 -5.32 2.26 -11.90
N LEU A 29 -4.89 3.47 -11.48
CA LEU A 29 -5.01 3.93 -10.09
C LEU A 29 -6.47 4.00 -9.65
N PHE A 30 -7.33 4.64 -10.45
CA PHE A 30 -8.75 4.76 -10.11
C PHE A 30 -9.48 3.42 -10.12
N LEU A 31 -9.21 2.56 -11.11
CA LEU A 31 -9.80 1.21 -11.17
C LEU A 31 -9.43 0.39 -9.92
N ARG A 32 -8.14 0.38 -9.56
CA ARG A 32 -7.65 -0.36 -8.39
C ARG A 32 -8.16 0.20 -7.08
N HIS A 33 -8.32 1.52 -6.98
CA HIS A 33 -8.92 2.16 -5.81
C HIS A 33 -10.40 1.78 -5.68
N TYR A 34 -11.17 1.89 -6.77
CA TYR A 34 -12.57 1.48 -6.81
C TYR A 34 -12.75 0.02 -6.41
N MET A 35 -11.95 -0.87 -7.00
CA MET A 35 -11.94 -2.30 -6.69
C MET A 35 -11.65 -2.57 -5.20
N SER A 36 -10.66 -1.90 -4.62
CA SER A 36 -10.34 -2.05 -3.19
C SER A 36 -11.45 -1.55 -2.27
N GLY A 37 -12.23 -0.56 -2.73
CA GLY A 37 -13.45 -0.13 -2.04
C GLY A 37 -14.56 -1.18 -2.15
N ALA A 38 -14.79 -1.71 -3.35
CA ALA A 38 -15.83 -2.69 -3.63
C ALA A 38 -15.61 -4.04 -2.93
N THR A 39 -14.35 -4.45 -2.73
CA THR A 39 -14.02 -5.72 -2.04
C THR A 39 -13.85 -5.58 -0.53
N ARG A 40 -13.89 -4.36 0.02
CA ARG A 40 -13.58 -4.09 1.44
C ARG A 40 -14.36 -4.99 2.40
N ASP A 41 -15.67 -5.07 2.23
CA ASP A 41 -16.57 -5.74 3.18
C ASP A 41 -16.61 -7.27 2.96
N TYR A 42 -15.80 -7.77 2.02
CA TYR A 42 -15.74 -9.18 1.61
C TYR A 42 -14.35 -9.79 1.78
N LEU A 43 -13.40 -9.04 2.37
CA LEU A 43 -12.05 -9.55 2.60
C LEU A 43 -12.07 -10.68 3.63
N PRO A 44 -11.51 -11.86 3.31
CA PRO A 44 -11.49 -12.98 4.25
C PRO A 44 -10.62 -12.66 5.48
N VAL A 45 -11.23 -12.72 6.66
CA VAL A 45 -10.56 -12.57 7.96
C VAL A 45 -10.55 -13.86 8.78
N GLY A 46 -11.19 -14.92 8.26
CA GLY A 46 -11.24 -16.22 8.91
C GLY A 46 -9.94 -17.02 8.80
N SER A 47 -9.94 -18.23 9.36
CA SER A 47 -8.84 -19.20 9.30
C SER A 47 -9.10 -20.35 8.31
N ASP A 48 -10.07 -20.19 7.40
CA ASP A 48 -10.39 -21.23 6.42
C ASP A 48 -9.24 -21.38 5.42
N MET A 49 -8.77 -22.61 5.24
CA MET A 49 -7.72 -22.96 4.29
C MET A 49 -8.28 -23.35 2.91
N GLY A 50 -9.60 -23.44 2.78
CA GLY A 50 -10.35 -23.72 1.55
C GLY A 50 -10.58 -22.50 0.66
N SER A 51 -11.66 -22.55 -0.13
CA SER A 51 -12.03 -21.52 -1.12
C SER A 51 -12.52 -20.21 -0.49
N GLY A 52 -12.89 -20.23 0.79
CA GLY A 52 -13.28 -19.05 1.57
C GLY A 52 -12.12 -18.08 1.84
N GLY A 53 -10.88 -18.60 1.86
CA GLY A 53 -9.67 -17.82 2.09
C GLY A 53 -9.49 -17.40 3.56
N ASN A 54 -8.32 -16.82 3.84
CA ASN A 54 -7.95 -16.38 5.19
C ASN A 54 -7.35 -14.97 5.23
N LEU A 55 -7.02 -14.51 6.44
CA LEU A 55 -6.40 -13.21 6.65
C LEU A 55 -5.11 -13.00 5.84
N GLN A 56 -4.30 -14.03 5.61
CA GLN A 56 -3.08 -13.91 4.80
C GLN A 56 -3.41 -13.64 3.33
N ASP A 57 -4.49 -14.23 2.80
CA ASP A 57 -4.97 -13.95 1.45
C ASP A 57 -5.40 -12.47 1.33
N SER A 58 -6.08 -11.93 2.35
CA SER A 58 -6.43 -10.50 2.42
C SER A 58 -5.20 -9.59 2.46
N ILE A 59 -4.22 -9.89 3.32
CA ILE A 59 -2.95 -9.14 3.39
C ILE A 59 -2.23 -9.19 2.04
N GLY A 60 -2.14 -10.37 1.42
CA GLY A 60 -1.52 -10.58 0.11
C GLY A 60 -2.21 -9.81 -1.01
N PHE A 61 -3.55 -9.79 -1.02
CA PHE A 61 -4.35 -9.01 -1.97
C PHE A 61 -4.05 -7.52 -1.85
N VAL A 62 -4.13 -6.96 -0.64
CA VAL A 62 -3.94 -5.53 -0.41
C VAL A 62 -2.49 -5.12 -0.69
N LEU A 63 -1.49 -5.92 -0.28
CA LEU A 63 -0.08 -5.67 -0.59
C LEU A 63 0.20 -5.71 -2.10
N THR A 64 -0.36 -6.69 -2.82
CA THR A 64 -0.20 -6.78 -4.28
C THR A 64 -0.82 -5.57 -4.95
N ASN A 65 -2.00 -5.14 -4.50
CA ASN A 65 -2.64 -3.95 -5.05
C ASN A 65 -1.84 -2.67 -4.74
N PHE A 66 -1.32 -2.53 -3.53
CA PHE A 66 -0.39 -1.46 -3.16
C PHE A 66 0.84 -1.40 -4.07
N ILE A 67 1.49 -2.55 -4.32
CA ILE A 67 2.66 -2.63 -5.19
C ILE A 67 2.32 -2.16 -6.61
N GLU A 68 1.24 -2.66 -7.20
CA GLU A 68 0.83 -2.29 -8.55
C GLU A 68 0.41 -0.82 -8.64
N MET A 69 -0.31 -0.30 -7.65
CA MET A 69 -0.67 1.13 -7.59
C MET A 69 0.56 2.02 -7.43
N ASN A 70 1.54 1.64 -6.60
CA ASN A 70 2.79 2.39 -6.46
C ASN A 70 3.58 2.41 -7.78
N LYS A 71 3.66 1.30 -8.50
CA LYS A 71 4.30 1.25 -9.84
C LYS A 71 3.63 2.21 -10.82
N LEU A 72 2.30 2.22 -10.89
CA LEU A 72 1.55 3.15 -11.75
C LEU A 72 1.79 4.60 -11.33
N TRP A 73 1.77 4.89 -10.04
CA TRP A 73 1.96 6.23 -9.52
C TRP A 73 3.38 6.78 -9.75
N VAL A 74 4.40 5.93 -9.63
CA VAL A 74 5.79 6.29 -9.99
C VAL A 74 5.94 6.47 -11.50
N ARG A 75 5.26 5.63 -12.30
CA ARG A 75 5.26 5.75 -13.76
C ARG A 75 4.73 7.10 -14.25
N LEU A 76 3.79 7.73 -13.53
CA LEU A 76 3.32 9.09 -13.85
C LEU A 76 4.46 10.11 -13.91
N GLN A 77 5.55 9.93 -13.16
CA GLN A 77 6.70 10.84 -13.20
C GLN A 77 7.29 10.99 -14.60
N HIS A 78 7.26 9.91 -15.37
CA HIS A 78 7.92 9.79 -16.66
C HIS A 78 6.98 9.90 -17.86
N GLN A 79 5.67 10.11 -17.64
CA GLN A 79 4.73 10.32 -18.73
C GLN A 79 4.79 11.77 -19.25
N GLY A 80 4.59 11.97 -20.55
CA GLY A 80 4.49 13.30 -21.15
C GLY A 80 5.83 14.04 -21.28
N HIS A 81 5.77 15.30 -21.70
CA HIS A 81 6.96 16.11 -22.00
C HIS A 81 7.67 16.63 -20.75
N SER A 82 8.98 16.85 -20.83
CA SER A 82 9.79 17.40 -19.73
C SER A 82 9.28 18.76 -19.22
N ARG A 83 8.70 19.59 -20.11
CA ARG A 83 8.15 20.91 -19.76
C ARG A 83 6.95 20.85 -18.82
N ASP A 84 6.19 19.75 -18.82
CA ASP A 84 5.01 19.59 -17.95
C ASP A 84 5.36 18.93 -16.60
N ARG A 85 6.65 18.87 -16.25
CA ARG A 85 7.12 18.17 -15.04
C ARG A 85 6.46 18.69 -13.76
N GLU A 86 6.41 20.00 -13.57
CA GLU A 86 5.80 20.59 -12.36
C GLU A 86 4.32 20.26 -12.25
N LYS A 87 3.59 20.34 -13.37
CA LYS A 87 2.19 19.95 -13.44
C LYS A 87 1.98 18.49 -13.04
N ARG A 88 2.83 17.59 -13.53
CA ARG A 88 2.80 16.17 -13.13
C ARG A 88 3.11 15.96 -11.66
N GLU A 89 4.08 16.67 -11.10
CA GLU A 89 4.40 16.56 -9.68
C GLU A 89 3.21 17.02 -8.81
N MET A 90 2.46 18.04 -9.23
CA MET A 90 1.20 18.45 -8.57
C MET A 90 0.12 17.37 -8.68
N GLU A 91 -0.19 16.88 -9.89
CA GLU A 91 -1.17 15.81 -10.09
C GLU A 91 -0.81 14.54 -9.32
N ARG A 92 0.48 14.19 -9.26
CA ARG A 92 0.97 13.05 -8.46
C ARG A 92 0.73 13.25 -6.98
N LYS A 93 0.91 14.47 -6.45
CA LYS A 93 0.62 14.79 -5.05
C LYS A 93 -0.87 14.70 -4.72
N GLU A 94 -1.76 15.00 -5.67
CA GLU A 94 -3.21 14.81 -5.48
C GLU A 94 -3.58 13.32 -5.45
N LEU A 95 -3.01 12.53 -6.37
CA LEU A 95 -3.32 11.10 -6.51
C LEU A 95 -2.68 10.21 -5.42
N ARG A 96 -1.76 10.75 -4.60
CA ARG A 96 -1.05 9.97 -3.55
C ARG A 96 -2.00 9.28 -2.57
N ILE A 97 -3.15 9.89 -2.29
CA ILE A 97 -4.17 9.35 -1.38
C ILE A 97 -4.66 7.99 -1.86
N LEU A 98 -4.83 7.81 -3.17
CA LEU A 98 -5.28 6.54 -3.76
C LEU A 98 -4.34 5.38 -3.38
N VAL A 99 -3.01 5.62 -3.42
CA VAL A 99 -2.02 4.61 -3.05
C VAL A 99 -2.02 4.39 -1.54
N GLY A 100 -2.03 5.47 -0.76
CA GLY A 100 -1.99 5.42 0.71
C GLY A 100 -3.19 4.71 1.35
N THR A 101 -4.37 4.73 0.70
CA THR A 101 -5.55 4.01 1.18
C THR A 101 -5.34 2.50 1.33
N ASN A 102 -4.41 1.89 0.60
CA ASN A 102 -4.05 0.48 0.80
C ASN A 102 -3.37 0.24 2.16
N LEU A 103 -2.54 1.19 2.63
CA LEU A 103 -1.86 1.07 3.93
C LEU A 103 -2.86 1.25 5.08
N VAL A 104 -3.79 2.19 4.92
CA VAL A 104 -4.93 2.34 5.84
C VAL A 104 -5.77 1.05 5.87
N ARG A 105 -5.99 0.42 4.72
CA ARG A 105 -6.72 -0.86 4.65
C ARG A 105 -5.99 -1.95 5.43
N LEU A 106 -4.67 -2.06 5.29
CA LEU A 106 -3.87 -3.05 6.03
C LEU A 106 -3.94 -2.85 7.55
N SER A 107 -3.95 -1.60 8.03
CA SER A 107 -4.04 -1.33 9.48
C SER A 107 -5.45 -1.54 10.04
N GLN A 108 -6.48 -1.54 9.19
CA GLN A 108 -7.88 -1.80 9.56
C GLN A 108 -8.28 -3.28 9.45
N LEU A 109 -7.40 -4.17 8.97
CA LEU A 109 -7.70 -5.60 8.92
C LEU A 109 -7.69 -6.20 10.32
N ASP A 110 -8.85 -6.69 10.74
CA ASP A 110 -8.98 -7.41 12.01
C ASP A 110 -8.08 -8.66 12.02
N GLY A 111 -7.31 -8.82 13.09
CA GLY A 111 -6.37 -9.93 13.26
C GLY A 111 -4.95 -9.67 12.77
N VAL A 112 -4.63 -8.50 12.20
CA VAL A 112 -3.24 -8.12 11.92
C VAL A 112 -2.49 -7.90 13.24
N ASP A 113 -1.58 -8.81 13.55
CA ASP A 113 -0.74 -8.74 14.74
C ASP A 113 0.67 -8.20 14.44
N LEU A 114 1.45 -8.04 15.52
CA LEU A 114 2.83 -7.58 15.45
C LEU A 114 3.72 -8.52 14.63
N GLU A 115 3.45 -9.82 14.64
CA GLU A 115 4.28 -10.81 13.94
C GLU A 115 4.08 -10.70 12.43
N MET A 116 2.84 -10.62 11.97
CA MET A 116 2.47 -10.38 10.58
C MET A 116 3.00 -9.04 10.09
N TYR A 117 2.86 -7.98 10.89
CA TYR A 117 3.42 -6.68 10.57
C TYR A 117 4.94 -6.75 10.37
N ARG A 118 5.65 -7.34 11.33
CA ARG A 118 7.11 -7.43 11.34
C ARG A 118 7.68 -8.33 10.24
N ARG A 119 7.01 -9.42 9.91
CA ARG A 119 7.52 -10.44 8.97
C ARG A 119 7.07 -10.24 7.53
N ILE A 120 5.87 -9.68 7.32
CA ILE A 120 5.24 -9.63 6.00
C ILE A 120 4.98 -8.19 5.59
N ILE A 121 4.11 -7.48 6.30
CA ILE A 121 3.59 -6.17 5.85
C ILE A 121 4.70 -5.12 5.75
N LEU A 122 5.41 -4.85 6.84
CA LEU A 122 6.43 -3.80 6.88
C LEU A 122 7.58 -4.09 5.89
N PRO A 123 8.16 -5.30 5.82
CA PRO A 123 9.17 -5.62 4.82
C PRO A 123 8.71 -5.37 3.37
N SER A 124 7.50 -5.79 3.01
CA SER A 124 6.96 -5.58 1.65
C SER A 124 6.76 -4.09 1.33
N ILE A 125 6.28 -3.29 2.29
CA ILE A 125 6.12 -1.84 2.11
C ILE A 125 7.50 -1.18 1.95
N LEU A 126 8.45 -1.47 2.84
CA LEU A 126 9.78 -0.88 2.82
C LEU A 126 10.55 -1.23 1.54
N GLU A 127 10.37 -2.46 1.03
CA GLU A 127 10.94 -2.86 -0.25
C GLU A 127 10.45 -1.96 -1.39
N GLN A 128 9.15 -1.67 -1.45
CA GLN A 128 8.62 -0.74 -2.46
C GLN A 128 9.12 0.68 -2.28
N VAL A 129 9.21 1.16 -1.05
CA VAL A 129 9.73 2.51 -0.74
C VAL A 129 11.19 2.63 -1.18
N VAL A 130 12.04 1.66 -0.89
CA VAL A 130 13.46 1.73 -1.27
C VAL A 130 13.64 1.57 -2.77
N ASN A 131 12.93 0.63 -3.40
CA ASN A 131 13.14 0.28 -4.80
C ASN A 131 12.49 1.27 -5.78
N CYS A 132 11.50 2.07 -5.36
CA CYS A 132 10.85 3.02 -6.28
C CYS A 132 11.76 4.17 -6.72
N LYS A 133 12.80 4.51 -5.94
CA LYS A 133 13.76 5.61 -6.20
C LYS A 133 13.08 6.95 -6.52
N ASP A 134 11.88 7.18 -5.98
CA ASP A 134 11.09 8.39 -6.20
C ASP A 134 10.85 9.10 -4.87
N VAL A 135 11.33 10.35 -4.75
CA VAL A 135 11.32 11.09 -3.48
C VAL A 135 9.88 11.38 -3.01
N ILE A 136 8.99 11.79 -3.92
CA ILE A 136 7.57 12.08 -3.58
C ILE A 136 6.90 10.84 -2.98
N ALA A 137 7.11 9.67 -3.61
CA ALA A 137 6.57 8.42 -3.11
C ALA A 137 7.21 8.00 -1.79
N GLN A 138 8.53 8.11 -1.66
CA GLN A 138 9.23 7.76 -0.43
C GLN A 138 8.77 8.59 0.76
N GLU A 139 8.70 9.92 0.62
CA GLU A 139 8.31 10.81 1.70
C GLU A 139 6.87 10.53 2.15
N TYR A 140 5.95 10.44 1.19
CA TYR A 140 4.54 10.22 1.50
C TYR A 140 4.27 8.83 2.09
N LEU A 141 4.78 7.76 1.49
CA LEU A 141 4.50 6.40 1.96
C LEU A 141 5.08 6.15 3.36
N MET A 142 6.25 6.72 3.64
CA MET A 142 6.84 6.65 4.98
C MET A 142 6.03 7.42 6.02
N GLU A 143 5.50 8.59 5.66
CA GLU A 143 4.60 9.34 6.52
C GLU A 143 3.33 8.54 6.82
N VAL A 144 2.71 7.92 5.81
CA VAL A 144 1.50 7.12 6.00
C VAL A 144 1.79 5.91 6.90
N VAL A 145 2.90 5.18 6.71
CA VAL A 145 3.27 4.05 7.59
C VAL A 145 3.32 4.47 9.05
N ILE A 146 3.94 5.61 9.35
CA ILE A 146 4.04 6.13 10.72
C ILE A 146 2.66 6.52 11.27
N GLN A 147 1.80 7.12 10.44
CA GLN A 147 0.49 7.60 10.87
C GLN A 147 -0.53 6.47 11.09
N VAL A 148 -0.51 5.42 10.26
CA VAL A 148 -1.61 4.43 10.22
C VAL A 148 -1.36 3.18 11.06
N PHE A 149 -0.10 2.83 11.33
CA PHE A 149 0.23 1.67 12.17
C PHE A 149 0.57 2.09 13.61
N PRO A 150 0.24 1.28 14.63
CA PRO A 150 0.46 1.62 16.03
C PRO A 150 1.93 1.86 16.40
N ASP A 151 2.17 2.75 17.37
CA ASP A 151 3.53 3.06 17.86
C ASP A 151 4.27 1.83 18.39
N GLU A 152 3.58 0.88 19.02
CA GLU A 152 4.18 -0.36 19.50
C GLU A 152 4.82 -1.16 18.36
N PHE A 153 4.18 -1.20 17.20
CA PHE A 153 4.70 -1.90 16.03
C PHE A 153 5.98 -1.24 15.52
N HIS A 154 6.02 0.10 15.53
CA HIS A 154 7.22 0.85 15.16
C HIS A 154 8.36 0.55 16.14
N LEU A 155 8.13 0.71 17.44
CA LEU A 155 9.15 0.48 18.49
C LEU A 155 9.78 -0.91 18.38
N ARG A 156 8.97 -1.95 18.15
CA ARG A 156 9.42 -3.34 18.04
C ARG A 156 10.11 -3.67 16.70
N THR A 157 10.10 -2.76 15.73
CA THR A 157 10.73 -2.94 14.42
C THR A 157 11.90 -1.98 14.15
N LEU A 158 12.12 -0.99 15.02
CA LEU A 158 13.18 0.02 14.89
C LEU A 158 14.61 -0.55 14.85
N GLU A 159 14.87 -1.72 15.41
CA GLU A 159 16.21 -2.33 15.47
C GLU A 159 16.68 -2.96 14.16
N ARG A 160 15.80 -3.13 13.17
CA ARG A 160 16.19 -3.81 11.92
C ARG A 160 16.93 -2.88 10.95
N PRO A 161 17.90 -3.40 10.17
CA PRO A 161 18.67 -2.60 9.20
C PRO A 161 17.80 -1.94 8.13
N LYS A 162 16.73 -2.60 7.66
CA LYS A 162 15.82 -2.04 6.65
C LYS A 162 14.95 -0.90 7.20
N THR A 163 14.82 -0.77 8.52
CA THR A 163 14.06 0.28 9.21
C THR A 163 14.85 1.59 9.37
N ILE A 164 16.08 1.67 8.85
CA ILE A 164 16.89 2.90 8.79
C ILE A 164 16.11 4.03 8.11
N VAL A 165 15.27 3.71 7.13
CA VAL A 165 14.39 4.68 6.48
C VAL A 165 13.39 5.26 7.49
N LEU A 166 12.68 4.43 8.28
CA LEU A 166 11.81 4.92 9.37
C LEU A 166 12.59 5.78 10.37
N ARG A 167 13.81 5.39 10.76
CA ARG A 167 14.65 6.19 11.68
C ARG A 167 14.99 7.57 11.10
N ARG A 168 15.35 7.62 9.81
CA ARG A 168 15.67 8.89 9.12
C ARG A 168 14.46 9.82 9.07
N TYR A 169 13.25 9.30 8.87
CA TYR A 169 12.01 10.08 8.82
C TYR A 169 11.47 10.45 10.22
N ALA A 170 11.51 9.53 11.20
CA ALA A 170 11.14 9.82 12.58
C ALA A 170 12.06 10.88 13.21
N GLY A 171 13.35 10.86 12.88
CA GLY A 171 14.32 11.88 13.32
C GLY A 171 14.06 13.28 12.73
N LYS A 172 13.52 13.38 11.51
CA LYS A 172 13.15 14.68 10.90
C LYS A 172 11.98 15.36 11.64
N ARG A 173 11.04 14.60 12.22
CA ARG A 173 9.95 15.17 13.06
C ARG A 173 10.42 15.76 14.39
N ARG A 174 11.60 15.35 14.90
CA ARG A 174 12.18 15.91 16.14
C ARG A 174 12.88 17.26 15.97
N ARG A 175 12.88 17.85 14.77
CA ARG A 175 13.23 19.27 14.57
C ARG A 175 11.97 20.06 14.17
N PRO A 176 11.05 20.38 15.10
CA PRO A 176 10.23 21.57 14.94
C PRO A 176 11.15 22.80 15.05
N GLY A 177 10.88 23.83 14.25
CA GLY A 177 11.73 24.98 14.01
C GLY A 177 12.40 25.57 15.26
N VAL A 178 13.72 25.71 15.16
CA VAL A 178 14.43 26.83 15.79
C VAL A 178 14.73 27.76 14.62
N ASP A 179 13.83 28.71 14.43
CA ASP A 179 14.06 30.07 13.94
C ASP A 179 12.89 30.92 14.46
#